data_AF-A0A1T5EGG8-F1
#
_entry.id   AF-A0A1T5EGG8-F1
#
_cell.length_a   1.000
_cell.length_b   1.000
_cell.length_c   1.000
_cell.angle_alpha   90.00
_cell.angle_beta   90.00
_cell.angle_gamma   90.00
#
_symmetry.space_group_name_H-M   'P 1'
#
loop_
_entity.id
_entity.type
_entity.pdbx_description
1 polymer ?
#
loop_
_entity_poly.entity_id
_entity_poly.type
_entity_poly.pdbx_seq_one_letter_code
_entity_poly.pdbx_strand_id
1 'polypeptide(L)'
;MKNCLLLLALAFFCSSAIPGSSKFTGKIQYKYSFTDLQGNDITDKLGTKLGLEQHYFVNDSNYKSYDESNNIIQLYNGRTNTYYGFDNNKTARRIDGLYRSSQQYKITRLDKKEKILGYDCEGIQVETDNTSTIYYYTPELRIDYKGFSKHNFGDFNAYLEATGGALSLKYIITYPKEGYIWTVVAQKITPMKLAVKDFEYPQGYLLEN
;
A
#
# COMPACT_ATOMS: atom_id res chain seq x y z
N MET A 1 -40.64 29.04 53.02
CA MET A 1 -40.30 29.80 51.80
C MET A 1 -39.26 28.96 51.06
N LYS A 2 -39.65 27.96 50.26
CA LYS A 2 -40.01 28.05 48.83
C LYS A 2 -39.07 28.97 48.03
N ASN A 3 -38.50 28.36 46.99
CA ASN A 3 -37.77 28.92 45.84
C ASN A 3 -36.23 28.95 46.01
N CYS A 4 -35.40 28.63 45.03
CA CYS A 4 -35.53 28.06 43.68
C CYS A 4 -34.08 28.06 43.10
N LEU A 5 -33.86 27.38 41.97
CA LEU A 5 -32.63 27.33 41.13
C LEU A 5 -31.50 26.44 41.69
N LEU A 6 -31.29 25.20 41.24
CA LEU A 6 -31.07 24.71 39.86
C LEU A 6 -29.91 25.46 39.19
N LEU A 7 -28.69 24.90 39.20
CA LEU A 7 -27.66 25.22 38.21
C LEU A 7 -26.50 24.20 38.17
N LEU A 8 -26.55 23.42 37.09
CA LEU A 8 -25.44 22.82 36.34
C LEU A 8 -24.50 21.82 37.06
N ALA A 9 -24.94 20.56 37.07
CA ALA A 9 -24.01 19.46 36.85
C ALA A 9 -23.44 19.60 35.43
N LEU A 10 -22.22 20.12 35.33
CA LEU A 10 -21.45 20.16 34.10
C LEU A 10 -21.02 18.71 33.79
N ALA A 11 -21.96 17.93 33.24
CA ALA A 11 -21.65 16.69 32.58
C ALA A 11 -20.75 17.05 31.40
N PHE A 12 -19.44 16.90 31.61
CA PHE A 12 -18.46 16.75 30.55
C PHE A 12 -18.87 15.51 29.75
N PHE A 13 -19.84 15.67 28.85
CA PHE A 13 -19.91 14.88 27.65
C PHE A 13 -18.64 15.24 26.87
N CYS A 14 -17.53 14.60 27.23
CA CYS A 14 -16.52 14.25 26.24
C CYS A 14 -17.23 13.31 25.27
N SER A 15 -17.99 13.89 24.35
CA SER A 15 -18.18 13.30 23.04
C SER A 15 -16.78 13.18 22.47
N SER A 16 -16.12 12.06 22.76
CA SER A 16 -15.17 11.50 21.82
C SER A 16 -15.96 11.35 20.55
N ALA A 17 -15.86 12.37 19.68
CA ALA A 17 -16.13 12.17 18.28
C ALA A 17 -15.29 10.95 17.94
N ILE A 18 -15.96 9.80 17.75
CA ILE A 18 -15.37 8.66 17.07
C ILE A 18 -14.85 9.31 15.81
N PRO A 19 -13.52 9.39 15.58
CA PRO A 19 -13.03 9.90 14.32
C PRO A 19 -13.66 8.97 13.30
N GLY A 20 -14.68 9.44 12.58
CA GLY A 20 -15.20 8.71 11.43
C GLY A 20 -13.97 8.51 10.57
N SER A 21 -13.52 7.27 10.42
CA SER A 21 -12.14 6.95 10.03
C SER A 21 -11.72 7.88 8.90
N SER A 22 -10.86 8.85 9.19
CA SER A 22 -10.34 9.68 8.12
C SER A 22 -9.56 8.74 7.22
N LYS A 23 -9.90 8.71 5.93
CA LYS A 23 -9.14 7.94 4.96
C LYS A 23 -7.67 8.34 5.06
N PHE A 24 -6.80 7.35 5.07
CA PHE A 24 -5.37 7.57 5.19
C PHE A 24 -4.86 8.31 3.96
N THR A 25 -4.04 9.31 4.21
CA THR A 25 -3.17 9.89 3.19
C THR A 25 -1.81 10.09 3.83
N GLY A 26 -0.76 9.66 3.14
CA GLY A 26 0.59 9.89 3.61
C GLY A 26 1.61 8.89 3.08
N LYS A 27 2.66 8.69 3.88
CA LYS A 27 3.82 7.86 3.55
C LYS A 27 3.85 6.59 4.39
N ILE A 28 4.17 5.46 3.77
CA ILE A 28 4.60 4.23 4.42
C ILE A 28 6.02 3.93 3.93
N GLN A 29 6.96 3.78 4.86
CA GLN A 29 8.31 3.31 4.55
C GLN A 29 8.37 1.82 4.82
N TYR A 30 8.75 1.06 3.81
CA TYR A 30 8.93 -0.38 3.86
C TYR A 30 10.40 -0.75 3.77
N LYS A 31 10.74 -1.89 4.38
CA LYS A 31 12.02 -2.57 4.23
C LYS A 31 11.80 -3.93 3.56
N TYR A 32 12.74 -4.32 2.72
CA TYR A 32 12.73 -5.57 1.97
C TYR A 32 13.74 -6.56 2.54
N SER A 33 13.39 -7.84 2.44
CA SER A 33 14.31 -8.95 2.59
C SER A 33 13.93 -10.06 1.63
N PHE A 34 14.90 -10.88 1.25
CA PHE A 34 14.72 -11.93 0.26
C PHE A 34 15.31 -13.25 0.75
N THR A 35 14.56 -14.33 0.54
CA THR A 35 15.08 -15.69 0.72
C THR A 35 14.90 -16.49 -0.56
N ASP A 36 15.71 -17.52 -0.78
CA ASP A 36 15.35 -18.54 -1.76
C ASP A 36 14.16 -19.39 -1.25
N LEU A 37 13.70 -20.35 -2.07
CA LEU A 37 12.60 -21.24 -1.67
C LEU A 37 13.00 -22.27 -0.58
N GLN A 38 14.29 -22.39 -0.27
CA GLN A 38 14.80 -23.24 0.82
C GLN A 38 14.94 -22.45 2.14
N GLY A 39 14.74 -21.14 2.11
CA GLY A 39 14.83 -20.25 3.26
C GLY A 39 16.22 -19.66 3.50
N ASN A 40 17.16 -19.82 2.57
CA ASN A 40 18.47 -19.17 2.68
C ASN A 40 18.33 -17.68 2.38
N ASP A 41 18.98 -16.83 3.18
CA ASP A 41 19.01 -15.39 2.94
C ASP A 41 19.80 -15.06 1.67
N ILE A 42 19.14 -14.36 0.74
CA ILE A 42 19.72 -13.88 -0.52
C ILE A 42 19.51 -12.38 -0.68
N THR A 43 19.26 -11.67 0.43
CA THR A 43 18.94 -10.24 0.46
C THR A 43 20.03 -9.40 -0.18
N ASP A 44 21.31 -9.63 0.15
CA ASP A 44 22.41 -8.86 -0.45
C ASP A 44 22.49 -9.06 -1.97
N LYS A 45 22.18 -10.26 -2.46
CA LYS A 45 22.22 -10.58 -3.89
C LYS A 45 21.09 -9.88 -4.64
N LEU A 46 19.85 -9.97 -4.15
CA LEU A 46 18.70 -9.40 -4.84
C LEU A 46 18.50 -7.91 -4.56
N GLY A 47 18.89 -7.43 -3.38
CA GLY A 47 18.79 -6.03 -2.99
C GLY A 47 19.54 -5.08 -3.91
N THR A 48 20.69 -5.50 -4.46
CA THR A 48 21.43 -4.71 -5.47
C THR A 48 20.64 -4.41 -6.74
N LYS A 49 19.59 -5.20 -7.04
CA LYS A 49 18.77 -5.07 -8.25
C LYS A 49 17.35 -4.61 -7.96
N LEU A 50 16.76 -5.10 -6.88
CA LEU A 50 15.36 -4.87 -6.52
C LEU A 50 15.19 -3.77 -5.45
N GLY A 51 16.30 -3.25 -4.92
CA GLY A 51 16.31 -2.32 -3.80
C GLY A 51 16.16 -3.03 -2.46
N LEU A 52 16.33 -2.26 -1.39
CA LEU A 52 16.18 -2.72 0.00
C LEU A 52 15.09 -1.97 0.75
N GLU A 53 14.64 -0.82 0.25
CA GLU A 53 13.57 -0.05 0.86
C GLU A 53 12.61 0.53 -0.17
N GLN A 54 11.42 0.90 0.32
CA GLN A 54 10.47 1.66 -0.47
C GLN A 54 9.79 2.74 0.35
N HIS A 55 9.75 3.93 -0.22
CA HIS A 55 9.04 5.08 0.28
C HIS A 55 7.73 5.24 -0.47
N TYR A 56 6.66 4.63 0.02
CA TYR A 56 5.34 4.59 -0.62
C TYR A 56 4.47 5.76 -0.16
N PHE A 57 4.03 6.60 -1.10
CA PHE A 57 3.14 7.74 -0.85
C PHE A 57 1.79 7.45 -1.50
N VAL A 58 0.69 7.67 -0.78
CA VAL A 58 -0.65 7.31 -1.25
C VAL A 58 -1.73 8.26 -0.74
N ASN A 59 -2.73 8.49 -1.59
CA ASN A 59 -4.00 9.09 -1.22
C ASN A 59 -5.16 8.27 -1.84
N ASP A 60 -6.36 8.82 -1.82
CA ASP A 60 -7.59 8.15 -2.26
C ASP A 60 -7.63 7.72 -3.73
N SER A 61 -6.71 8.17 -4.60
CA SER A 61 -6.73 7.79 -6.02
C SER A 61 -5.36 7.71 -6.70
N ASN A 62 -4.28 7.94 -5.97
CA ASN A 62 -2.94 8.01 -6.53
C ASN A 62 -1.94 7.37 -5.58
N TYR A 63 -0.87 6.82 -6.14
CA TYR A 63 0.31 6.49 -5.37
C TYR A 63 1.58 6.75 -6.17
N LYS A 64 2.67 6.94 -5.46
CA LYS A 64 4.02 6.88 -6.02
C LYS A 64 4.96 6.28 -5.01
N SER A 65 6.08 5.75 -5.48
CA SER A 65 7.10 5.22 -4.60
C SER A 65 8.51 5.53 -5.06
N TYR A 66 9.41 5.61 -4.09
CA TYR A 66 10.83 5.82 -4.30
C TYR A 66 11.63 4.70 -3.62
N ASP A 67 12.81 4.41 -4.14
CA ASP A 67 13.79 3.52 -3.51
C ASP A 67 14.58 4.22 -2.39
N GLU A 68 15.54 3.51 -1.78
CA GLU A 68 16.47 4.02 -0.78
C GLU A 68 17.37 5.17 -1.28
N SER A 69 17.61 5.24 -2.60
CA SER A 69 18.41 6.27 -3.26
C SER A 69 17.56 7.46 -3.73
N ASN A 70 16.28 7.48 -3.35
CA ASN A 70 15.31 8.51 -3.71
C ASN A 70 15.02 8.60 -5.22
N ASN A 71 15.27 7.54 -5.99
CA ASN A 71 14.78 7.39 -7.35
C ASN A 71 13.32 7.00 -7.32
N ILE A 72 12.48 7.60 -8.16
CA ILE A 72 11.11 7.13 -8.32
C ILE A 72 11.12 5.75 -9.00
N ILE A 73 10.31 4.83 -8.51
CA ILE A 73 10.21 3.45 -9.03
C ILE A 73 8.81 3.14 -9.57
N GLN A 74 7.78 3.78 -9.01
CA GLN A 74 6.39 3.61 -9.46
C GLN A 74 5.60 4.91 -9.34
N LEU A 75 4.65 5.11 -10.25
CA LEU A 75 3.62 6.14 -10.16
C LEU A 75 2.32 5.59 -10.72
N TYR A 76 1.24 5.71 -9.97
CA TYR A 76 -0.11 5.56 -10.50
C TYR A 76 -0.87 6.88 -10.35
N ASN A 77 -1.43 7.35 -11.45
CA ASN A 77 -2.26 8.54 -11.50
C ASN A 77 -3.71 8.14 -11.81
N GLY A 78 -4.60 8.29 -10.83
CA GLY A 78 -6.01 7.90 -10.98
C GLY A 78 -6.79 8.78 -11.95
N ARG A 79 -6.37 10.03 -12.18
CA ARG A 79 -7.02 10.94 -13.14
C ARG A 79 -6.85 10.45 -14.58
N THR A 80 -5.65 9.94 -14.91
CA THR A 80 -5.35 9.40 -16.25
C THR A 80 -5.46 7.88 -16.31
N ASN A 81 -5.77 7.23 -15.20
CA ASN A 81 -5.72 5.77 -15.01
C ASN A 81 -4.44 5.16 -15.57
N THR A 82 -3.29 5.74 -15.27
CA THR A 82 -2.01 5.33 -15.86
C THR A 82 -1.04 4.92 -14.77
N TYR A 83 -0.45 3.75 -14.93
CA TYR A 83 0.69 3.29 -14.16
C TYR A 83 1.98 3.54 -14.94
N TYR A 84 3.02 3.95 -14.23
CA TYR A 84 4.38 4.08 -14.72
C TYR A 84 5.31 3.26 -13.84
N GLY A 85 6.07 2.37 -14.46
CA GLY A 85 7.24 1.72 -13.85
C GLY A 85 8.50 2.43 -14.32
N PHE A 86 9.35 2.86 -13.39
CA PHE A 86 10.56 3.61 -13.69
C PHE A 86 11.80 2.73 -13.55
N ASP A 87 12.77 2.94 -14.43
CA ASP A 87 14.04 2.25 -14.43
C ASP A 87 15.18 3.21 -14.03
N ASN A 88 16.29 2.65 -13.52
CA ASN A 88 17.41 3.43 -12.97
C ASN A 88 18.13 4.33 -13.99
N ASN A 89 17.96 4.05 -15.29
CA ASN A 89 18.45 4.86 -16.41
C ASN A 89 17.56 6.09 -16.71
N LYS A 90 16.59 6.40 -15.84
CA LYS A 90 15.59 7.46 -16.02
C LYS A 90 14.66 7.25 -17.22
N THR A 91 14.42 6.01 -17.61
CA THR A 91 13.29 5.69 -18.50
C THR A 91 12.08 5.23 -17.69
N ALA A 92 10.91 5.27 -18.30
CA ALA A 92 9.67 4.81 -17.70
C ALA A 92 8.79 4.10 -18.72
N ARG A 93 8.24 2.96 -18.31
CA ARG A 93 7.23 2.23 -19.09
C ARG A 93 5.85 2.64 -18.64
N ARG A 94 5.01 2.98 -19.62
CA ARG A 94 3.61 3.35 -19.41
C ARG A 94 2.72 2.13 -19.55
N ILE A 95 1.82 1.94 -18.59
CA ILE A 95 0.83 0.87 -18.59
C ILE A 95 -0.54 1.49 -18.35
N ASP A 96 -1.53 1.15 -19.18
CA ASP A 96 -2.93 1.50 -18.90
C ASP A 96 -3.38 0.74 -17.64
N GLY A 97 -3.93 1.44 -16.65
CA GLY A 97 -4.43 0.83 -15.42
C GLY A 97 -5.49 -0.24 -15.66
N LEU A 98 -6.21 -0.22 -16.79
CA LEU A 98 -7.16 -1.26 -17.17
C LEU A 98 -6.50 -2.59 -17.54
N TYR A 99 -5.22 -2.58 -17.92
CA TYR A 99 -4.48 -3.79 -18.27
C TYR A 99 -4.42 -4.74 -17.08
N ARG A 100 -4.84 -5.98 -17.30
CA ARG A 100 -4.80 -7.04 -16.29
C ARG A 100 -3.56 -7.91 -16.52
N SER A 101 -2.71 -8.00 -15.51
CA SER A 101 -1.47 -8.78 -15.55
C SER A 101 -1.66 -10.27 -15.26
N SER A 102 -2.85 -10.66 -14.78
CA SER A 102 -3.20 -12.05 -14.47
C SER A 102 -4.50 -12.47 -15.16
N GLN A 103 -4.60 -13.75 -15.49
CA GLN A 103 -5.83 -14.43 -15.93
C GLN A 103 -6.53 -15.07 -14.74
N GLN A 104 -5.76 -15.66 -13.82
CA GLN A 104 -6.27 -16.21 -12.57
C GLN A 104 -5.98 -15.26 -11.42
N TYR A 105 -7.01 -15.07 -10.60
CA TYR A 105 -6.93 -14.26 -9.40
C TYR A 105 -7.86 -14.82 -8.34
N LYS A 106 -7.31 -15.22 -7.18
CA LYS A 106 -8.07 -15.78 -6.07
C LYS A 106 -7.66 -15.13 -4.77
N ILE A 107 -8.67 -14.71 -4.00
CA ILE A 107 -8.49 -14.14 -2.66
C ILE A 107 -9.00 -15.13 -1.62
N THR A 108 -8.18 -15.39 -0.59
CA THR A 108 -8.53 -16.25 0.54
C THR A 108 -8.23 -15.52 1.85
N ARG A 109 -9.23 -15.35 2.73
CA ARG A 109 -8.98 -14.89 4.10
C ARG A 109 -8.22 -15.95 4.88
N LEU A 110 -7.25 -15.54 5.67
CA LEU A 110 -6.47 -16.45 6.51
C LEU A 110 -6.82 -16.24 7.97
N ASP A 111 -6.82 -17.30 8.77
CA ASP A 111 -6.78 -17.20 10.22
C ASP A 111 -5.34 -16.92 10.68
N LYS A 112 -4.81 -15.78 10.25
CA LYS A 112 -3.47 -15.28 10.61
C LYS A 112 -3.61 -13.85 11.10
N LYS A 113 -2.99 -13.56 12.24
CA LYS A 113 -2.93 -12.23 12.84
C LYS A 113 -1.50 -11.89 13.20
N GLU A 114 -1.13 -10.64 13.02
CA GLU A 114 0.20 -10.14 13.35
C GLU A 114 0.07 -8.70 13.84
N LYS A 115 0.89 -8.30 14.82
CA LYS A 115 0.96 -6.91 15.28
C LYS A 115 2.12 -6.20 14.59
N ILE A 116 1.84 -5.18 13.79
CA ILE A 116 2.86 -4.46 12.99
C ILE A 116 2.75 -2.97 13.29
N LEU A 117 3.84 -2.37 13.78
CA LEU A 117 3.87 -0.96 14.22
C LEU A 117 2.74 -0.59 15.21
N GLY A 118 2.32 -1.56 16.04
CA GLY A 118 1.24 -1.39 17.02
C GLY A 118 -0.16 -1.76 16.50
N TYR A 119 -0.37 -1.79 15.19
CA TYR A 119 -1.66 -2.15 14.59
C TYR A 119 -1.90 -3.64 14.63
N ASP A 120 -3.14 -4.03 14.93
CA ASP A 120 -3.60 -5.40 14.77
C ASP A 120 -3.90 -5.65 13.28
N CYS A 121 -3.15 -6.56 12.67
CA CYS A 121 -3.28 -6.90 11.26
C CYS A 121 -3.93 -8.27 11.05
N GLU A 122 -4.72 -8.37 9.99
CA GLU A 122 -5.35 -9.59 9.49
C GLU A 122 -4.65 -10.08 8.23
N GLY A 123 -4.56 -11.41 8.09
CA GLY A 123 -3.97 -12.07 6.93
C GLY A 123 -4.97 -12.30 5.80
N ILE A 124 -4.57 -11.97 4.57
CA ILE A 124 -5.27 -12.38 3.35
C ILE A 124 -4.25 -12.89 2.33
N GLN A 125 -4.58 -13.99 1.66
CA GLN A 125 -3.77 -14.53 0.58
C GLN A 125 -4.38 -14.16 -0.77
N VAL A 126 -3.53 -13.73 -1.69
CA VAL A 126 -3.84 -13.46 -3.08
C VAL A 126 -2.98 -14.38 -3.94
N GLU A 127 -3.64 -15.20 -4.76
CA GLU A 127 -2.99 -16.13 -5.69
C GLU A 127 -3.24 -15.64 -7.12
N THR A 128 -2.18 -15.51 -7.91
CA THR A 128 -2.21 -15.15 -9.34
C THR A 128 -1.49 -16.23 -10.16
N ASP A 129 -1.45 -16.07 -11.49
CA ASP A 129 -0.75 -17.01 -12.38
C ASP A 129 0.74 -17.20 -12.05
N ASN A 130 1.37 -16.19 -11.44
CA ASN A 130 2.82 -16.15 -11.25
C ASN A 130 3.25 -16.07 -9.79
N THR A 131 2.36 -15.67 -8.87
CA THR A 131 2.75 -15.40 -7.48
C THR A 131 1.68 -15.85 -6.50
N SER A 132 2.12 -16.20 -5.29
CA SER A 132 1.25 -16.29 -4.11
C SER A 132 1.71 -15.25 -3.11
N THR A 133 0.82 -14.33 -2.74
CA THR A 133 1.13 -13.23 -1.82
C THR A 133 0.27 -13.31 -0.57
N ILE A 134 0.89 -13.30 0.60
CA ILE A 134 0.18 -13.11 1.87
C ILE A 134 0.35 -11.66 2.28
N TYR A 135 -0.75 -10.92 2.38
CA TYR A 135 -0.79 -9.56 2.92
C TYR A 135 -1.28 -9.58 4.37
N TYR A 136 -0.65 -8.76 5.20
CA TYR A 136 -1.10 -8.41 6.55
C TYR A 136 -1.50 -6.94 6.54
N TYR A 137 -2.79 -6.67 6.66
CA TYR A 137 -3.36 -5.32 6.58
C TYR A 137 -4.13 -4.98 7.85
N THR A 138 -4.36 -3.68 8.11
CA THR A 138 -5.23 -3.22 9.19
C THR A 138 -6.37 -2.35 8.63
N PRO A 139 -7.64 -2.60 8.98
CA PRO A 139 -8.76 -1.75 8.58
C PRO A 139 -8.64 -0.29 9.05
N GLU A 140 -7.79 -0.01 10.04
CA GLU A 140 -7.52 1.34 10.55
C GLU A 140 -6.74 2.19 9.55
N LEU A 141 -5.91 1.57 8.70
CA LEU A 141 -5.10 2.25 7.69
C LEU A 141 -5.70 2.04 6.29
N ARG A 142 -6.82 2.72 6.02
CA ARG A 142 -7.58 2.55 4.77
C ARG A 142 -7.70 3.82 3.94
N ILE A 143 -7.70 3.66 2.63
CA ILE A 143 -7.96 4.70 1.61
C ILE A 143 -9.37 4.54 1.03
N ASP A 144 -9.83 5.50 0.21
CA ASP A 144 -10.99 5.25 -0.66
C ASP A 144 -10.66 4.28 -1.80
N TYR A 145 -10.98 3.01 -1.65
CA TYR A 145 -10.75 2.03 -2.72
C TYR A 145 -11.48 2.37 -4.03
N LYS A 146 -12.57 3.17 -4.00
CA LYS A 146 -13.30 3.55 -5.22
C LYS A 146 -12.46 4.36 -6.19
N GLY A 147 -11.51 5.16 -5.68
CA GLY A 147 -10.59 5.92 -6.52
C GLY A 147 -9.62 5.04 -7.32
N PHE A 148 -9.50 3.76 -6.96
CA PHE A 148 -8.68 2.76 -7.64
C PHE A 148 -9.52 1.73 -8.42
N SER A 149 -10.83 1.91 -8.56
CA SER A 149 -11.73 0.93 -9.20
C SER A 149 -11.32 0.51 -10.61
N LYS A 150 -10.60 1.36 -11.36
CA LYS A 150 -10.10 1.10 -12.71
C LYS A 150 -8.65 0.58 -12.77
N HIS A 151 -8.00 0.38 -11.62
CA HIS A 151 -6.63 -0.10 -11.51
C HIS A 151 -6.58 -1.62 -11.43
N ASN A 152 -6.73 -2.27 -12.58
CA ASN A 152 -6.64 -3.73 -12.75
C ASN A 152 -5.20 -4.25 -12.81
N PHE A 153 -4.21 -3.38 -13.05
CA PHE A 153 -2.82 -3.80 -13.14
C PHE A 153 -2.32 -4.29 -11.77
N GLY A 154 -1.80 -5.52 -11.73
CA GLY A 154 -1.48 -6.19 -10.47
C GLY A 154 -2.70 -6.52 -9.60
N ASP A 155 -3.91 -6.43 -10.15
CA ASP A 155 -5.19 -6.68 -9.46
C ASP A 155 -5.37 -5.84 -8.18
N PHE A 156 -4.76 -4.66 -8.14
CA PHE A 156 -4.74 -3.81 -6.95
C PHE A 156 -6.14 -3.36 -6.53
N ASN A 157 -7.04 -3.10 -7.49
CA ASN A 157 -8.44 -2.80 -7.21
C ASN A 157 -9.15 -3.92 -6.45
N ALA A 158 -8.94 -5.18 -6.85
CA ALA A 158 -9.57 -6.34 -6.25
C ALA A 158 -9.05 -6.59 -4.83
N TYR A 159 -7.74 -6.38 -4.60
CA TYR A 159 -7.17 -6.39 -3.26
C TYR A 159 -7.83 -5.33 -2.37
N LEU A 160 -7.87 -4.07 -2.83
CA LEU A 160 -8.44 -2.98 -2.04
C LEU A 160 -9.93 -3.18 -1.78
N GLU A 161 -10.70 -3.66 -2.75
CA GLU A 161 -12.11 -3.99 -2.55
C GLU A 161 -12.28 -5.06 -1.46
N ALA A 162 -11.50 -6.14 -1.53
CA ALA A 162 -11.55 -7.21 -0.55
C ALA A 162 -11.15 -6.75 0.86
N THR A 163 -10.25 -5.77 1.00
CA THR A 163 -9.83 -5.26 2.32
C THR A 163 -10.60 -4.01 2.78
N GLY A 164 -11.59 -3.55 2.01
CA GLY A 164 -12.30 -2.30 2.31
C GLY A 164 -11.42 -1.05 2.23
N GLY A 165 -10.39 -1.10 1.37
CA GLY A 165 -9.41 -0.04 1.15
C GLY A 165 -8.22 -0.09 2.10
N ALA A 166 -8.10 -1.12 2.95
CA ALA A 166 -6.98 -1.23 3.87
C ALA A 166 -5.66 -1.49 3.12
N LEU A 167 -4.63 -0.76 3.51
CA LEU A 167 -3.28 -0.90 3.01
C LEU A 167 -2.54 -1.99 3.81
N SER A 168 -1.68 -2.74 3.11
CA SER A 168 -0.84 -3.75 3.74
C SER A 168 0.29 -3.11 4.55
N LEU A 169 0.56 -3.62 5.75
CA LEU A 169 1.76 -3.28 6.53
C LEU A 169 2.87 -4.30 6.38
N LYS A 170 2.54 -5.48 5.85
CA LYS A 170 3.52 -6.50 5.49
C LYS A 170 2.98 -7.37 4.39
N TYR A 171 3.82 -7.73 3.44
CA TYR A 171 3.45 -8.74 2.46
C TYR A 171 4.62 -9.65 2.13
N ILE A 172 4.28 -10.92 1.92
CA ILE A 172 5.24 -11.98 1.61
C ILE A 172 4.82 -12.53 0.25
N ILE A 173 5.63 -12.29 -0.76
CA ILE A 173 5.38 -12.71 -2.14
C ILE A 173 6.29 -13.90 -2.43
N THR A 174 5.69 -15.03 -2.79
CA THR A 174 6.42 -16.18 -3.31
C THR A 174 6.42 -16.12 -4.84
N TYR A 175 7.63 -16.10 -5.41
CA TYR A 175 7.90 -16.18 -6.84
C TYR A 175 8.41 -17.59 -7.20
N PRO A 176 7.51 -18.57 -7.41
CA PRO A 176 7.92 -19.95 -7.62
C PRO A 176 8.75 -20.16 -8.88
N LYS A 177 8.51 -19.39 -9.95
CA LYS A 177 9.27 -19.51 -11.22
C LYS A 177 10.67 -18.93 -11.09
N GLU A 178 10.80 -17.81 -10.39
CA GLU A 178 12.05 -17.10 -10.18
C GLU A 178 12.86 -17.66 -9.00
N GLY A 179 12.25 -18.50 -8.16
CA GLY A 179 12.94 -19.25 -7.11
C GLY A 179 13.22 -18.47 -5.84
N TYR A 180 12.42 -17.45 -5.51
CA TYR A 180 12.62 -16.66 -4.28
C TYR A 180 11.31 -16.21 -3.61
N ILE A 181 11.45 -15.77 -2.36
CA ILE A 181 10.41 -15.14 -1.56
C ILE A 181 10.86 -13.71 -1.25
N TRP A 182 9.99 -12.75 -1.49
CA TRP A 182 10.19 -11.35 -1.14
C TRP A 182 9.30 -10.99 0.04
N THR A 183 9.92 -10.61 1.15
CA THR A 183 9.21 -10.11 2.33
C THR A 183 9.36 -8.59 2.41
N VAL A 184 8.23 -7.91 2.58
CA VAL A 184 8.15 -6.47 2.74
C VAL A 184 7.48 -6.16 4.06
N VAL A 185 8.10 -5.30 4.88
CA VAL A 185 7.59 -4.93 6.21
C VAL A 185 7.65 -3.42 6.41
N ALA A 186 6.53 -2.82 6.81
CA ALA A 186 6.44 -1.41 7.16
C ALA A 186 7.32 -1.11 8.38
N GLN A 187 8.18 -0.11 8.25
CA GLN A 187 9.05 0.41 9.31
C GLN A 187 8.51 1.71 9.91
N LYS A 188 7.79 2.50 9.11
CA LYS A 188 7.25 3.78 9.54
C LYS A 188 6.02 4.18 8.74
N ILE A 189 5.02 4.74 9.43
CA ILE A 189 3.84 5.35 8.81
C ILE A 189 3.85 6.83 9.19
N THR A 190 3.60 7.71 8.23
CA THR A 190 3.58 9.16 8.43
C THR A 190 2.37 9.76 7.71
N PRO A 191 1.28 10.06 8.44
CA PRO A 191 0.13 10.77 7.89
C PRO A 191 0.56 12.15 7.38
N MET A 192 0.16 12.51 6.16
CA MET A 192 0.44 13.82 5.58
C MET A 192 -0.54 14.11 4.45
N LYS A 193 -0.84 15.40 4.24
CA LYS A 193 -1.70 15.82 3.12
C LYS A 193 -0.92 15.68 1.81
N LEU A 194 -1.49 14.94 0.86
CA LEU A 194 -0.95 14.79 -0.50
C LEU A 194 -1.99 15.28 -1.52
N ALA A 195 -1.61 16.28 -2.30
CA ALA A 195 -2.41 16.85 -3.37
C ALA A 195 -2.20 16.10 -4.69
N VAL A 196 -3.13 16.28 -5.64
CA VAL A 196 -3.04 15.66 -6.97
C VAL A 196 -1.72 15.99 -7.69
N LYS A 197 -1.24 17.23 -7.54
CA LYS A 197 0.04 17.68 -8.13
C LYS A 197 1.26 16.89 -7.65
N ASP A 198 1.17 16.25 -6.49
CA ASP A 198 2.28 15.45 -5.94
C ASP A 198 2.46 14.13 -6.71
N PHE A 199 1.49 13.76 -7.57
CA PHE A 199 1.46 12.54 -8.38
C PHE A 199 1.49 12.84 -9.89
N GLU A 200 2.07 13.98 -10.26
CA GLU A 200 2.37 14.28 -11.66
C GLU A 200 3.62 13.52 -12.11
N TYR A 201 3.69 13.25 -13.41
CA TYR A 201 4.84 12.58 -14.01
C TYR A 201 6.11 13.42 -13.77
N PRO A 202 7.19 12.81 -13.26
CA PRO A 202 8.37 13.56 -12.84
C PRO A 202 9.14 14.13 -14.04
N GLN A 203 9.72 15.31 -13.86
CA GLN A 203 10.66 15.86 -14.84
C GLN A 203 11.95 15.01 -14.91
N GLY A 204 12.58 15.00 -16.08
CA GLY A 204 13.87 14.32 -16.29
C GLY A 204 13.78 12.80 -16.53
N TYR A 205 12.58 12.25 -16.65
CA TYR A 205 12.34 10.86 -17.05
C TYR A 205 11.80 10.78 -18.48
N LEU A 206 12.37 9.91 -19.29
CA LEU A 206 11.93 9.65 -20.67
C LEU A 206 10.91 8.52 -20.68
N LEU A 207 9.79 8.71 -21.38
CA LEU A 207 8.88 7.59 -21.64
C LEU A 207 9.48 6.70 -22.72
N GLU A 208 9.53 5.39 -22.45
CA GLU A 208 9.86 4.42 -23.47
C GLU A 208 8.73 4.37 -24.51
N ASN A 209 9.12 4.30 -25.79
CA ASN A 209 8.19 4.17 -26.90
C ASN A 209 7.60 2.77 -27.00
#